data_AF-A0A0N7MQP8-F1
#
_entry.id   AF-A0A0N7MQP8-F1
#
_cell.length_a   1.000
_cell.length_b   1.000
_cell.length_c   1.000
_cell.angle_alpha   90.00
_cell.angle_beta   90.00
_cell.angle_gamma   90.00
#
_symmetry.space_group_name_H-M   'P 1'
#
loop_
_entity.id
_entity.type
_entity.pdbx_description
1 polymer ?
#
loop_
_entity_poly.entity_id
_entity_poly.type
_entity_poly.pdbx_seq_one_letter_code
_entity_poly.pdbx_strand_id
1 'polypeptide(L)'
;MFFYFAKAGEKFENLIFLILNMLWLGVILGGLFVFLISLILKALLFKYRDIKFKDYFAIVSYSAFPLALSVLFLLPSILAVFGIYYFTESPEPDKLKPIPFYIFYGIGWILKAYSVLLLLFGLKHITENFFESLIYVLLTSISSLVLLNLLTEAVKIML
;
A
#
# COMPACT_ATOMS: atom_id res chain seq x y z
N MET A 1 5.78 -3.45 -1.43
CA MET A 1 6.10 -2.02 -1.27
C MET A 1 7.07 -1.79 -0.11
N PHE A 2 6.76 -2.21 1.13
CA PHE A 2 7.68 -2.14 2.28
C PHE A 2 9.09 -2.71 2.01
N PHE A 3 9.16 -3.94 1.51
CA PHE A 3 10.43 -4.62 1.25
C PHE A 3 11.26 -4.02 0.10
N TYR A 4 10.62 -3.34 -0.85
CA TYR A 4 11.32 -2.59 -1.89
C TYR A 4 12.03 -1.38 -1.29
N PHE A 5 11.32 -0.60 -0.46
CA PHE A 5 11.92 0.55 0.25
C PHE A 5 12.95 0.15 1.32
N ALA A 6 12.85 -1.06 1.84
CA ALA A 6 13.83 -1.63 2.77
C ALA A 6 15.05 -2.27 2.08
N LYS A 7 15.17 -2.19 0.74
CA LYS A 7 16.24 -2.82 -0.05
C LYS A 7 16.43 -4.30 0.29
N ALA A 8 15.33 -5.03 0.44
CA ALA A 8 15.38 -6.40 0.93
C ALA A 8 16.17 -7.35 0.00
N GLY A 9 16.35 -7.00 -1.28
CA GLY A 9 17.20 -7.76 -2.19
C GLY A 9 18.69 -7.78 -1.80
N GLU A 10 19.16 -6.80 -1.03
CA GLU A 10 20.54 -6.74 -0.52
C GLU A 10 20.73 -7.54 0.77
N LYS A 11 19.64 -7.78 1.51
CA LYS A 11 19.67 -8.47 2.81
C LYS A 11 19.40 -9.97 2.73
N PHE A 12 18.79 -10.45 1.64
CA PHE A 12 18.38 -11.84 1.51
C PHE A 12 19.09 -12.52 0.33
N GLU A 13 19.82 -13.60 0.62
CA GLU A 13 20.56 -14.37 -0.39
C GLU A 13 19.64 -15.20 -1.31
N ASN A 14 18.40 -15.49 -0.87
CA ASN A 14 17.49 -16.37 -1.57
C ASN A 14 16.11 -15.73 -1.79
N LEU A 15 15.67 -15.70 -3.05
CA LEU A 15 14.38 -15.17 -3.48
C LEU A 15 13.20 -15.88 -2.80
N ILE A 16 13.30 -17.18 -2.55
CA ILE A 16 12.22 -17.95 -1.90
C ILE A 16 12.03 -17.48 -0.46
N PHE A 17 13.13 -17.28 0.27
CA PHE A 17 13.09 -16.82 1.65
C PHE A 17 12.55 -15.38 1.74
N LEU A 18 12.93 -14.53 0.77
CA LEU A 18 12.38 -13.19 0.62
C LEU A 18 10.87 -13.21 0.40
N ILE A 19 10.36 -14.04 -0.53
CA ILE A 19 8.93 -14.15 -0.83
C ILE A 19 8.13 -14.66 0.38
N LEU A 20 8.63 -15.67 1.10
CA LEU A 20 7.96 -16.21 2.28
C LEU A 20 7.85 -15.15 3.39
N ASN A 21 8.93 -14.41 3.64
CA ASN A 21 8.91 -13.28 4.58
C ASN A 21 7.96 -12.17 4.12
N MET A 22 7.94 -11.84 2.82
CA MET A 22 7.01 -10.86 2.26
C MET A 22 5.55 -11.25 2.44
N LEU A 23 5.22 -12.53 2.28
CA LEU A 23 3.84 -13.01 2.45
C LEU A 23 3.42 -12.94 3.91
N TRP A 24 4.20 -13.50 4.83
CA TRP A 24 3.82 -13.54 6.25
C TRP A 24 3.85 -12.16 6.90
N LEU A 25 4.98 -11.45 6.84
CA LEU A 25 5.11 -10.11 7.43
C LEU A 25 4.25 -9.09 6.67
N GLY A 26 4.10 -9.24 5.36
CA GLY A 26 3.26 -8.34 4.55
C GLY A 26 1.78 -8.39 4.94
N VAL A 27 1.24 -9.58 5.25
CA VAL A 27 -0.14 -9.71 5.73
C VAL A 27 -0.31 -9.04 7.09
N ILE A 28 0.61 -9.28 8.03
CA ILE A 28 0.56 -8.69 9.38
C ILE A 28 0.69 -7.17 9.31
N LEU A 29 1.69 -6.66 8.60
CA LEU A 29 1.93 -5.22 8.44
C LEU A 29 0.81 -4.54 7.66
N GLY A 30 0.26 -5.20 6.64
CA GLY A 30 -0.88 -4.70 5.87
C GLY A 30 -2.14 -4.60 6.73
N GLY A 31 -2.43 -5.62 7.53
CA GLY A 31 -3.55 -5.59 8.48
C GLY A 31 -3.39 -4.49 9.54
N LEU A 32 -2.18 -4.37 10.11
CA LEU A 32 -1.85 -3.30 11.07
C LEU A 32 -2.01 -1.91 10.43
N PHE A 33 -1.54 -1.74 9.19
CA PHE A 33 -1.66 -0.49 8.45
C PHE A 33 -3.13 -0.09 8.24
N VAL A 34 -3.96 -1.01 7.75
CA VAL A 34 -5.41 -0.78 7.56
C VAL A 34 -6.07 -0.42 8.88
N PHE A 35 -5.75 -1.14 9.96
CA PHE A 35 -6.29 -0.86 11.29
C PHE A 35 -5.92 0.54 11.80
N LEU A 36 -4.64 0.92 11.73
CA LEU A 36 -4.16 2.23 12.17
C LEU A 36 -4.74 3.37 11.34
N ILE A 37 -4.83 3.22 10.01
CA ILE A 37 -5.47 4.22 9.14
C ILE A 37 -6.96 4.34 9.45
N SER A 38 -7.64 3.26 9.79
CA SER A 38 -9.04 3.31 10.20
C SER A 38 -9.23 4.09 11.51
N LEU A 39 -8.31 3.95 12.46
CA LEU A 39 -8.31 4.75 13.70
C LEU A 39 -8.05 6.23 13.43
N ILE A 40 -7.05 6.54 12.59
CA ILE A 40 -6.75 7.91 12.17
C ILE A 40 -7.96 8.52 11.46
N LEU A 41 -8.59 7.77 10.56
CA LEU A 41 -9.76 8.24 9.83
C LEU A 41 -10.93 8.54 10.76
N LYS A 42 -11.20 7.67 11.73
CA LYS A 42 -12.22 7.92 12.77
C LYS A 42 -11.89 9.16 13.60
N ALA A 43 -10.61 9.39 13.91
CA ALA A 43 -10.17 10.59 14.63
C ALA A 43 -10.33 11.88 13.79
N LEU A 44 -10.01 11.83 12.50
CA LEU A 44 -10.20 12.94 11.56
C LEU A 44 -11.69 13.29 11.38
N LEU A 45 -12.55 12.28 11.26
CA LEU A 45 -14.00 12.43 11.12
C LEU A 45 -14.74 12.43 12.47
N PHE A 46 -14.12 12.96 13.53
CA PHE A 46 -14.71 12.99 14.87
C PHE A 46 -16.03 13.79 14.96
N LYS A 47 -16.38 14.57 13.95
CA LYS A 47 -17.70 15.20 13.81
C LYS A 47 -18.81 14.17 13.54
N TYR A 48 -18.49 13.05 12.89
CA TYR A 48 -19.39 11.97 12.50
C TYR A 48 -19.35 10.80 13.51
N ARG A 49 -19.60 11.11 14.80
CA ARG A 49 -19.42 10.14 15.90
C ARG A 49 -20.40 8.97 15.87
N ASP A 50 -21.55 9.15 15.24
CA ASP A 50 -22.60 8.14 15.16
C ASP A 50 -22.18 6.94 14.27
N ILE A 51 -21.18 7.14 13.42
CA ILE A 51 -20.65 6.09 12.54
C ILE A 51 -19.77 5.13 13.34
N LYS A 52 -20.02 3.83 13.15
CA LYS A 52 -19.32 2.79 13.89
C LYS A 52 -17.92 2.59 13.32
N PHE A 53 -16.97 2.17 14.17
CA PHE A 53 -15.59 1.90 13.73
C PHE A 53 -15.51 0.91 12.56
N LYS A 54 -16.43 -0.08 12.52
CA LYS A 54 -16.53 -1.05 11.43
C LYS A 54 -16.71 -0.40 10.05
N ASP A 55 -17.36 0.75 9.97
CA ASP A 55 -17.67 1.41 8.69
C ASP A 55 -16.41 2.12 8.17
N TYR A 56 -15.67 2.79 9.05
CA TYR A 56 -14.33 3.32 8.74
C TYR A 56 -13.37 2.20 8.32
N PHE A 57 -13.36 1.09 9.06
CA PHE A 57 -12.54 -0.08 8.74
C PHE A 57 -12.91 -0.68 7.38
N ALA A 58 -14.19 -0.77 7.05
CA ALA A 58 -14.65 -1.23 5.75
C ALA A 58 -14.16 -0.31 4.63
N ILE A 59 -14.33 1.01 4.76
CA ILE A 59 -13.87 1.98 3.75
C ILE A 59 -12.37 1.83 3.49
N VAL A 60 -11.55 1.81 4.55
CA VAL A 60 -10.09 1.68 4.40
C VAL A 60 -9.74 0.32 3.78
N SER A 61 -10.35 -0.77 4.24
CA SER A 61 -10.11 -2.12 3.70
C SER A 61 -10.45 -2.23 2.22
N TYR A 62 -11.62 -1.74 1.80
CA TYR A 62 -12.04 -1.74 0.40
C TYR A 62 -11.14 -0.84 -0.46
N SER A 63 -10.73 0.32 0.06
CA SER A 63 -9.78 1.19 -0.64
C SER A 63 -8.40 0.56 -0.79
N ALA A 64 -7.94 -0.25 0.17
CA ALA A 64 -6.65 -0.94 0.12
C ALA A 64 -6.68 -2.20 -0.77
N PHE A 65 -7.86 -2.74 -1.07
CA PHE A 65 -8.02 -3.99 -1.80
C PHE A 65 -7.36 -4.02 -3.19
N PRO A 66 -7.48 -2.99 -4.06
CA PRO A 66 -6.76 -2.96 -5.34
C PRO A 66 -5.24 -3.07 -5.18
N LEU A 67 -4.69 -2.48 -4.11
CA LEU A 67 -3.27 -2.55 -3.81
C LEU A 67 -2.88 -3.95 -3.30
N ALA A 68 -3.70 -4.57 -2.46
CA ALA A 68 -3.49 -5.95 -2.03
C ALA A 68 -3.53 -6.93 -3.21
N LEU A 69 -4.47 -6.76 -4.13
CA LEU A 69 -4.53 -7.52 -5.38
C LEU A 69 -3.26 -7.32 -6.23
N SER A 70 -2.73 -6.10 -6.29
CA SER A 70 -1.46 -5.88 -6.99
C SER A 70 -0.32 -6.71 -6.41
N VAL A 71 -0.27 -6.89 -5.09
CA VAL A 71 0.77 -7.71 -4.47
C VAL A 71 0.57 -9.19 -4.78
N LEU A 72 -0.68 -9.68 -4.81
CA LEU A 72 -0.95 -11.10 -5.08
C LEU A 72 -0.71 -11.49 -6.54
N PHE A 73 -1.06 -10.62 -7.50
CA PHE A 73 -1.01 -10.96 -8.93
C PHE A 73 0.13 -10.29 -9.68
N LEU A 74 0.41 -9.02 -9.39
CA LEU A 74 1.44 -8.26 -10.08
C LEU A 74 2.84 -8.64 -9.58
N LEU A 75 3.01 -8.83 -8.26
CA LEU A 75 4.33 -9.12 -7.70
C LEU A 75 4.94 -10.43 -8.22
N PRO A 76 4.22 -11.58 -8.29
CA PRO A 76 4.80 -12.79 -8.89
C PRO A 76 5.23 -12.58 -10.35
N SER A 77 4.44 -11.83 -11.11
CA SER A 77 4.75 -11.49 -12.51
C SER A 77 6.00 -10.61 -12.62
N ILE A 78 6.13 -9.62 -11.73
CA ILE A 78 7.33 -8.79 -11.63
C ILE A 78 8.55 -9.64 -11.29
N LEU A 79 8.43 -10.55 -10.32
CA LEU A 79 9.54 -11.42 -9.90
C LEU A 79 9.93 -12.43 -10.98
N ALA A 80 8.98 -12.90 -11.80
CA ALA A 80 9.31 -13.75 -12.95
C ALA A 80 10.14 -13.00 -14.01
N VAL A 81 9.95 -11.69 -14.14
CA VAL A 81 10.63 -10.87 -15.14
C VAL A 81 11.96 -10.32 -14.63
N PHE A 82 12.00 -9.84 -13.39
CA PHE A 82 13.14 -9.12 -12.81
C PHE A 82 13.89 -9.90 -11.72
N GLY A 83 13.32 -10.98 -11.20
CA GLY A 83 13.91 -11.75 -10.10
C GLY A 83 14.16 -10.89 -8.86
N ILE A 84 15.30 -11.15 -8.21
CA ILE A 84 15.73 -10.39 -7.02
C ILE A 84 16.12 -8.95 -7.35
N TYR A 85 16.52 -8.68 -8.60
CA TYR A 85 16.96 -7.36 -9.04
C TYR A 85 15.85 -6.30 -8.97
N TYR A 86 14.58 -6.73 -8.91
CA TYR A 86 13.48 -5.81 -8.64
C TYR A 86 13.64 -5.10 -7.29
N PHE A 87 14.35 -5.68 -6.33
CA PHE A 87 14.54 -5.10 -4.99
C PHE A 87 15.94 -4.50 -4.77
N THR A 88 16.71 -4.32 -5.84
CA THR A 88 18.09 -3.79 -5.79
C THR A 88 18.22 -2.53 -6.64
N GLU A 89 19.13 -1.64 -6.26
CA GLU A 89 19.42 -0.42 -7.03
C GLU A 89 20.49 -0.63 -8.11
N SER A 90 21.09 -1.82 -8.22
CA SER A 90 22.15 -2.09 -9.20
C SER A 90 22.14 -3.53 -9.73
N PRO A 91 21.82 -3.76 -11.01
CA PRO A 91 21.33 -2.78 -12.00
C PRO A 91 19.86 -2.39 -11.75
N GLU A 92 19.52 -1.14 -12.05
CA GLU A 92 18.14 -0.64 -11.91
C GLU A 92 17.17 -1.42 -12.84
N PRO A 93 15.94 -1.74 -12.38
CA PRO A 93 14.99 -2.55 -13.16
C PRO A 93 14.61 -1.95 -14.52
N ASP A 94 14.51 -0.63 -14.61
CA ASP A 94 14.19 0.11 -15.84
C ASP A 94 15.30 -0.02 -16.89
N LYS A 95 16.57 -0.09 -16.46
CA LYS A 95 17.73 -0.36 -17.31
C LYS A 95 17.83 -1.82 -17.74
N LEU A 96 17.38 -2.75 -16.89
CA LEU A 96 17.36 -4.18 -17.20
C LEU A 96 16.34 -4.53 -18.29
N LYS A 97 15.07 -4.18 -18.06
CA LYS A 97 13.95 -4.50 -18.97
C LYS A 97 12.94 -3.35 -18.98
N PRO A 98 13.17 -2.30 -19.79
CA PRO A 98 12.40 -1.05 -19.74
C PRO A 98 10.92 -1.25 -20.08
N ILE A 99 10.61 -2.01 -21.14
CA ILE A 99 9.22 -2.22 -21.57
C ILE A 99 8.40 -2.91 -20.46
N PRO A 100 8.81 -4.07 -19.92
CA PRO A 100 8.10 -4.67 -18.79
C PRO A 100 8.02 -3.75 -17.56
N PHE A 101 9.08 -2.99 -17.27
CA PHE A 101 9.10 -2.08 -16.13
C PHE A 101 7.98 -1.04 -16.22
N TYR A 102 7.88 -0.34 -17.36
CA TYR A 102 6.84 0.67 -17.56
C TYR A 102 5.42 0.08 -17.59
N ILE A 103 5.25 -1.14 -18.10
CA ILE A 103 3.96 -1.85 -18.07
C ILE A 103 3.52 -2.10 -16.62
N PHE A 104 4.38 -2.72 -15.80
CA PHE A 104 4.04 -3.00 -14.40
C PHE A 104 3.87 -1.72 -13.58
N TYR A 105 4.71 -0.72 -13.82
CA TYR A 105 4.61 0.58 -13.18
C TYR A 105 3.29 1.29 -13.52
N GLY A 106 2.88 1.27 -14.80
CA GLY A 106 1.61 1.81 -15.27
C GLY A 106 0.41 1.12 -14.63
N ILE A 107 0.39 -0.21 -14.59
CA ILE A 107 -0.67 -0.97 -13.91
C ILE A 107 -0.73 -0.61 -12.42
N GLY A 108 0.44 -0.48 -11.77
CA GLY A 108 0.52 -0.04 -10.38
C GLY A 108 -0.10 1.33 -10.14
N TRP A 109 0.09 2.28 -11.06
CA TRP A 109 -0.56 3.60 -10.99
C TRP A 109 -2.07 3.54 -11.17
N ILE A 110 -2.56 2.71 -12.10
CA ILE A 110 -4.00 2.52 -12.32
C ILE A 110 -4.66 1.97 -11.04
N LEU A 111 -4.05 0.98 -10.40
CA LEU A 111 -4.56 0.40 -9.16
C LEU A 111 -4.54 1.39 -7.99
N LYS A 112 -3.50 2.24 -7.90
CA LYS A 112 -3.45 3.34 -6.91
C LYS A 112 -4.54 4.38 -7.17
N ALA A 113 -4.76 4.79 -8.42
CA ALA A 113 -5.82 5.71 -8.77
C ALA A 113 -7.20 5.12 -8.41
N TYR A 114 -7.42 3.83 -8.70
CA TYR A 114 -8.65 3.14 -8.34
C TYR A 114 -8.86 3.03 -6.82
N SER A 115 -7.79 2.77 -6.06
CA SER A 115 -7.79 2.79 -4.58
C SER A 115 -8.25 4.15 -4.03
N VAL A 116 -7.74 5.26 -4.58
CA VAL A 116 -8.13 6.62 -4.19
C VAL A 116 -9.59 6.91 -4.54
N LEU A 117 -10.08 6.45 -5.70
CA LEU A 117 -11.48 6.59 -6.09
C LEU A 117 -12.42 5.85 -5.12
N LEU A 118 -12.08 4.64 -4.70
CA LEU A 118 -12.86 3.89 -3.71
C LEU A 118 -12.89 4.61 -2.35
N LEU A 119 -11.76 5.16 -1.92
CA LEU A 119 -11.69 5.96 -0.70
C LEU A 119 -12.61 7.20 -0.80
N LEU A 120 -12.60 7.90 -1.93
CA LEU A 120 -13.47 9.05 -2.18
C LEU A 120 -14.95 8.67 -2.12
N PHE A 121 -15.35 7.57 -2.74
CA PHE A 121 -16.75 7.11 -2.68
C PHE A 121 -17.17 6.70 -1.27
N GLY A 122 -16.29 6.02 -0.52
CA GLY A 122 -16.55 5.67 0.87
C GLY A 122 -16.71 6.90 1.76
N LEU A 123 -15.85 7.90 1.61
CA LEU A 123 -15.93 9.15 2.40
C LEU A 123 -17.10 10.05 1.99
N LYS A 124 -17.48 10.02 0.71
CA LYS A 124 -18.70 10.68 0.23
C LYS A 124 -19.95 10.09 0.85
N HIS A 125 -19.97 8.79 1.11
CA HIS A 125 -21.08 8.16 1.80
C HIS A 125 -21.22 8.63 3.26
N ILE A 126 -20.11 8.92 3.93
CA ILE A 126 -20.11 9.42 5.32
C ILE A 126 -20.44 10.91 5.40
N THR A 127 -19.76 11.72 4.58
CA THR A 127 -19.80 13.18 4.71
C THR A 127 -20.98 13.80 3.97
N GLU A 128 -21.60 13.05 3.05
CA GLU A 128 -22.66 13.49 2.13
C GLU A 128 -22.26 14.69 1.23
N ASN A 129 -21.00 15.14 1.30
CA ASN A 129 -20.48 16.31 0.60
C ASN A 129 -19.18 15.97 -0.12
N PHE A 130 -19.16 16.21 -1.43
CA PHE A 130 -18.02 15.88 -2.30
C PHE A 130 -16.74 16.65 -1.94
N PHE A 131 -16.84 17.94 -1.62
CA PHE A 131 -15.67 18.76 -1.29
C PHE A 131 -15.08 18.38 0.07
N GLU A 132 -15.93 18.14 1.06
CA GLU A 132 -15.50 17.67 2.37
C GLU A 132 -14.86 16.27 2.26
N SER A 133 -15.43 15.39 1.43
CA SER A 133 -14.82 14.09 1.11
C SER A 133 -13.42 14.22 0.52
N LEU A 134 -13.23 15.12 -0.45
CA LEU A 134 -11.91 15.35 -1.06
C LEU A 134 -10.86 15.79 -0.03
N ILE A 135 -11.25 16.66 0.90
CA ILE A 135 -10.35 17.09 1.99
C ILE A 135 -9.94 15.88 2.83
N TYR A 136 -10.89 15.03 3.25
CA TYR A 136 -10.57 13.85 4.04
C TYR A 136 -9.80 12.79 3.24
N VAL A 137 -10.02 12.65 1.93
CA VAL A 137 -9.18 11.81 1.06
C VAL A 137 -7.73 12.28 1.09
N LEU A 138 -7.48 13.59 0.96
CA LEU A 138 -6.14 14.16 1.00
C LEU A 138 -5.49 13.94 2.36
N LEU A 139 -6.19 14.25 3.45
CA LEU A 139 -5.68 14.06 4.83
C LEU A 139 -5.37 12.58 5.12
N THR A 140 -6.24 11.68 4.68
CA THR A 140 -6.05 10.23 4.85
C THR A 140 -4.88 9.75 4.00
N SER A 141 -4.72 10.27 2.78
CA SER A 141 -3.59 9.95 1.90
C SER A 141 -2.26 10.41 2.49
N ILE A 142 -2.18 11.63 3.02
CA ILE A 142 -0.99 12.13 3.73
C ILE A 142 -0.68 11.26 4.94
N SER A 143 -1.69 10.96 5.76
CA SER A 143 -1.54 10.09 6.94
C SER A 143 -1.05 8.69 6.55
N SER A 144 -1.55 8.15 5.43
CA SER A 144 -1.15 6.86 4.87
C SER A 144 0.32 6.84 4.45
N LEU A 145 0.82 7.93 3.84
CA LEU A 145 2.23 8.06 3.47
C LEU A 145 3.14 8.17 4.69
N VAL A 146 2.76 8.98 5.68
CA VAL A 146 3.52 9.13 6.94
C VAL A 146 3.59 7.79 7.67
N LEU A 147 2.46 7.10 7.81
CA LEU A 147 2.42 5.80 8.47
C LEU A 147 3.23 4.75 7.70
N LEU A 148 3.17 4.75 6.36
CA LEU A 148 3.94 3.85 5.52
C LEU A 148 5.45 4.03 5.74
N ASN A 149 5.92 5.27 5.82
CA ASN A 149 7.32 5.58 6.10
C ASN A 149 7.74 5.11 7.50
N LEU A 150 6.93 5.38 8.53
CA LEU A 150 7.21 4.94 9.89
C LEU A 150 7.29 3.41 10.01
N LEU A 151 6.34 2.69 9.41
CA LEU A 151 6.36 1.23 9.37
C LEU A 151 7.57 0.70 8.58
N THR A 152 7.97 1.38 7.52
CA THR A 152 9.15 0.99 6.73
C THR A 152 10.43 1.12 7.56
N GLU A 153 10.60 2.22 8.30
CA GLU A 153 11.75 2.39 9.20
C GLU A 153 11.75 1.37 10.34
N ALA A 154 10.58 1.07 10.92
CA ALA A 154 10.47 0.02 11.93
C ALA A 154 10.90 -1.35 11.39
N VAL A 155 10.49 -1.70 10.17
CA VAL A 155 10.90 -2.95 9.51
C VAL A 155 12.41 -2.97 9.23
N LYS A 156 13.03 -1.84 8.86
CA LYS A 156 14.48 -1.77 8.66
C LYS A 156 15.30 -2.04 9.93
N ILE A 157 14.77 -1.69 11.11
CA ILE A 157 15.41 -1.96 12.41
C ILE A 157 15.28 -3.44 12.78
N MET A 158 14.19 -4.11 12.36
CA MET A 158 13.93 -5.51 12.68
C MET A 158 14.63 -6.50 11.74
N LEU A 159 14.98 -6.07 10.51
CA LEU A 159 15.69 -6.85 9.48
C LEU A 159 17.19 -6.60 9.50
#